data_AF-A0A920UU48-F1
#
_entry.id   AF-A0A920UU48-F1
#
_cell.length_a   1.000
_cell.length_b   1.000
_cell.length_c   1.000
_cell.angle_alpha   90.00
_cell.angle_beta   90.00
_cell.angle_gamma   90.00
#
_symmetry.space_group_name_H-M   'P 1'
#
loop_
_entity.id
_entity.type
_entity.pdbx_description
1 polymer ?
#
loop_
_entity_poly.entity_id
_entity_poly.type
_entity_poly.pdbx_seq_one_letter_code
_entity_poly.pdbx_strand_id
1 'polypeptide(L)'
;MNGDDGSWQEQIPGDLAVDTNWDDIYPNTYSSANSYNVDSLDYESRNTAVDTLQDHLLWQLNLTPMSEKDKSIGFTIIDAIDANGMLTVDIDLIHAGFETEFEVELDEVLAVLHRIQQFDPIGVGYRNLSECLLIQLNQFENPKELKLISNAKLIVKEYISLLGNRDYAQLMRKAKLKEAELRETIQVIESLDPRPGAKISPPSTTYIVPDVIVTKQVEPGKWKVELNPDTAPKIRINNDYASLVKRADPSEENNYLRDNLQEARWFIKSLQSRNETLMKVATRIVEHQKGFLNMVKSP
;
A
#
# COMPACT_ATOMS: atom_id res chain seq x y z
N MET A 1 47.45 10.26 -16.29
CA MET A 1 47.78 11.51 -17.00
C MET A 1 46.77 11.68 -18.12
N ASN A 2 45.94 12.72 -18.00
CA ASN A 2 45.17 13.49 -19.00
C ASN A 2 44.56 12.70 -20.17
N GLY A 3 43.24 12.59 -20.34
CA GLY A 3 42.27 13.68 -20.35
C GLY A 3 42.06 14.09 -21.80
N ASP A 4 41.13 13.41 -22.50
CA ASP A 4 40.68 13.77 -23.85
C ASP A 4 39.14 13.78 -23.87
N ASP A 5 38.58 14.66 -23.06
CA ASP A 5 37.13 14.96 -22.94
C ASP A 5 36.75 16.20 -23.77
N GLY A 6 37.56 16.56 -24.78
CA GLY A 6 37.46 17.86 -25.46
C GLY A 6 36.79 17.88 -26.84
N SER A 7 36.67 16.76 -27.56
CA SER A 7 36.46 16.86 -29.02
C SER A 7 35.00 16.95 -29.50
N TRP A 8 33.99 16.71 -28.65
CA TRP A 8 32.57 16.81 -29.07
C TRP A 8 31.98 18.20 -28.92
N GLN A 9 32.63 19.10 -28.18
CA GLN A 9 32.12 20.45 -27.90
C GLN A 9 32.55 21.48 -28.96
N GLU A 10 33.49 21.15 -29.85
CA GLU A 10 34.17 22.15 -30.70
C GLU A 10 33.80 22.10 -32.19
N GLN A 11 32.78 21.32 -32.58
CA GLN A 11 32.25 21.35 -33.95
C GLN A 11 30.71 21.39 -33.96
N ILE A 12 30.15 22.48 -33.45
CA ILE A 12 28.84 22.93 -33.89
C ILE A 12 29.04 24.30 -34.53
N PRO A 13 28.98 24.42 -35.86
CA PRO A 13 28.98 25.71 -36.54
C PRO A 13 27.92 26.62 -35.92
N GLY A 14 28.31 27.83 -35.49
CA GLY A 14 27.45 28.81 -34.82
C GLY A 14 26.33 29.39 -35.68
N ASP A 15 26.15 28.87 -36.90
CA ASP A 15 25.02 29.12 -37.78
C ASP A 15 24.54 27.75 -38.30
N LEU A 16 23.66 27.11 -37.55
CA LEU A 16 22.79 26.11 -38.14
C LEU A 16 21.80 26.89 -39.00
N ALA A 17 22.02 26.90 -40.32
CA ALA A 17 21.04 27.37 -41.28
C ALA A 17 19.68 26.76 -40.90
N VAL A 18 18.70 27.64 -40.63
CA VAL A 18 17.32 27.32 -40.23
C VAL A 18 16.55 26.78 -41.44
N ASP A 19 17.12 25.77 -42.10
CA ASP A 19 16.65 25.24 -43.38
C ASP A 19 16.54 23.72 -43.41
N THR A 20 16.72 23.04 -42.27
CA THR A 20 16.20 21.69 -42.11
C THR A 20 14.78 21.76 -41.58
N ASN A 21 13.82 21.61 -42.50
CA ASN A 21 12.44 21.34 -42.14
C ASN A 21 12.43 20.07 -41.27
N TRP A 22 11.87 20.19 -40.06
CA TRP A 22 12.00 19.16 -39.02
C TRP A 22 11.34 17.83 -39.43
N ASP A 23 10.41 17.90 -40.38
CA ASP A 23 9.76 16.74 -41.02
C ASP A 23 10.74 15.86 -41.83
N ASP A 24 11.87 16.39 -42.29
CA ASP A 24 12.81 15.65 -43.15
C ASP A 24 13.80 14.77 -42.35
N ILE A 25 13.93 14.99 -41.04
CA ILE A 25 14.92 14.27 -40.18
C ILE A 25 14.27 13.11 -39.41
N TYR A 26 12.95 13.15 -39.20
CA TYR A 26 12.25 12.14 -38.41
C TYR A 26 11.07 11.55 -39.19
N PRO A 27 11.21 10.36 -39.80
CA PRO A 27 10.04 9.63 -40.24
C PRO A 27 9.17 9.39 -39.01
N ASN A 28 7.93 9.83 -39.11
CA ASN A 28 6.88 9.73 -38.10
C ASN A 28 6.55 8.24 -37.88
N THR A 29 7.45 7.51 -37.24
CA THR A 29 7.38 6.05 -37.07
C THR A 29 6.69 5.76 -35.74
N TYR A 30 5.48 6.30 -35.60
CA TYR A 30 4.52 5.75 -34.66
C TYR A 30 3.54 4.95 -35.49
N SER A 31 3.95 3.71 -35.75
CA SER A 31 3.09 2.63 -36.22
C SER A 31 1.80 2.68 -35.42
N SER A 32 0.69 2.85 -36.15
CA SER A 32 -0.70 2.60 -35.75
C SER A 32 -0.83 1.99 -34.35
N ALA A 33 -1.05 2.86 -33.36
CA ALA A 33 -1.49 2.42 -32.05
C ALA A 33 -2.84 1.74 -32.25
N ASN A 34 -2.88 0.41 -32.05
CA ASN A 34 -4.12 -0.26 -31.73
C ASN A 34 -4.84 0.55 -30.66
N SER A 35 -6.11 0.85 -30.91
CA SER A 35 -7.06 1.41 -29.98
C SER A 35 -7.21 0.47 -28.78
N TYR A 36 -6.25 0.52 -27.85
CA TYR A 36 -6.45 -0.01 -26.51
C TYR A 36 -7.33 0.97 -25.78
N ASN A 37 -8.46 0.41 -25.36
CA ASN A 37 -9.62 1.06 -24.77
C ASN A 37 -9.21 1.90 -23.55
N VAL A 38 -9.06 3.21 -23.74
CA VAL A 38 -8.79 4.20 -22.66
C VAL A 38 -9.91 4.20 -21.62
N ASP A 39 -11.08 3.67 -21.97
CA ASP A 39 -12.27 3.57 -21.11
C ASP A 39 -12.15 2.50 -20.00
N SER A 40 -11.12 1.62 -20.03
CA SER A 40 -10.95 0.62 -18.95
C SER A 40 -10.17 1.12 -17.74
N LEU A 41 -9.39 2.21 -17.88
CA LEU A 41 -8.57 2.77 -16.80
C LEU A 41 -9.37 3.70 -15.87
N ASP A 42 -10.49 4.23 -16.34
CA ASP A 42 -11.34 5.15 -15.56
C ASP A 42 -12.31 4.44 -14.58
N TYR A 43 -12.37 3.10 -14.63
CA TYR A 43 -13.13 2.33 -13.64
C TYR A 43 -12.35 2.13 -12.33
N GLU A 44 -11.01 2.09 -12.37
CA GLU A 44 -10.19 1.94 -11.16
C GLU A 44 -10.03 3.26 -10.38
N SER A 45 -10.14 4.41 -11.04
CA SER A 45 -10.10 5.74 -10.41
C SER A 45 -11.39 6.07 -9.63
N ARG A 46 -12.48 5.35 -9.92
CA ARG A 46 -13.77 5.44 -9.21
C ARG A 46 -13.88 4.49 -8.02
N ASN A 47 -12.76 3.98 -7.51
CA ASN A 47 -12.78 3.20 -6.29
C ASN A 47 -13.14 4.14 -5.13
N THR A 48 -14.36 4.01 -4.61
CA THR A 48 -14.80 4.62 -3.35
C THR A 48 -13.74 4.35 -2.28
N ALA A 49 -13.43 5.35 -1.46
CA ALA A 49 -12.55 5.17 -0.30
C ALA A 49 -13.03 3.94 0.47
N VAL A 50 -12.14 2.96 0.65
CA VAL A 50 -12.44 1.76 1.42
C VAL A 50 -12.62 2.23 2.86
N ASP A 51 -13.82 2.06 3.42
CA ASP A 51 -14.11 2.43 4.80
C ASP A 51 -13.06 1.79 5.71
N THR A 52 -12.43 2.61 6.56
CA THR A 52 -11.42 2.11 7.49
C THR A 52 -12.07 1.37 8.66
N LEU A 53 -11.29 0.58 9.40
CA LEU A 53 -11.77 -0.01 10.65
C LEU A 53 -12.24 1.09 11.62
N GLN A 54 -11.51 2.20 11.68
CA GLN A 54 -11.85 3.33 12.52
C GLN A 54 -13.21 3.92 12.12
N ASP A 55 -13.46 4.13 10.82
CA ASP A 55 -14.75 4.64 10.33
C ASP A 55 -15.91 3.70 10.72
N HIS A 56 -15.69 2.39 10.60
CA HIS A 56 -16.68 1.38 10.97
C HIS A 56 -17.00 1.39 12.48
N LEU A 57 -16.00 1.54 13.33
CA LEU A 57 -16.18 1.62 14.78
C LEU A 57 -16.82 2.96 15.21
N LEU A 58 -16.44 4.06 14.56
CA LEU A 58 -17.03 5.38 14.79
C LEU A 58 -18.51 5.41 14.42
N TRP A 59 -18.87 4.77 13.31
CA TRP A 59 -20.27 4.58 12.93
C TRP A 59 -21.06 3.84 14.02
N GLN A 60 -20.52 2.77 14.59
CA GLN A 60 -21.16 2.04 15.69
C GLN A 60 -21.23 2.83 16.99
N LEU A 61 -20.18 3.58 17.31
CA LEU A 61 -20.16 4.48 18.48
C LEU A 61 -21.30 5.50 18.39
N ASN A 62 -21.51 6.07 17.20
CA ASN A 62 -22.58 7.05 16.96
C ASN A 62 -23.99 6.46 17.06
N LEU A 63 -24.16 5.17 16.76
CA LEU A 63 -25.44 4.46 16.90
C LEU A 63 -25.70 3.94 18.33
N THR A 64 -24.66 3.88 19.17
CA THR A 64 -24.78 3.37 20.53
C THR A 64 -25.17 4.49 21.50
N PRO A 65 -26.23 4.32 22.32
CA PRO A 65 -26.59 5.31 23.33
C PRO A 65 -25.49 5.38 24.40
N MET A 66 -24.83 6.53 24.50
CA MET A 66 -23.73 6.84 25.40
C MET A 66 -23.82 8.31 25.82
N SER A 67 -23.30 8.64 27.00
CA SER A 67 -23.16 10.05 27.41
C SER A 67 -22.15 10.77 26.50
N GLU A 68 -22.19 12.10 26.45
CA GLU A 68 -21.22 12.87 25.67
C GLU A 68 -19.78 12.62 26.15
N LYS A 69 -19.60 12.46 27.46
CA LYS A 69 -18.32 12.09 28.08
C LYS A 69 -17.84 10.71 27.60
N ASP A 70 -18.69 9.69 27.67
CA ASP A 70 -18.36 8.33 27.21
C ASP A 70 -18.06 8.28 25.71
N LYS A 71 -18.76 9.10 24.90
CA LYS A 71 -18.47 9.22 23.48
C LYS A 71 -17.08 9.80 23.24
N SER A 72 -16.72 10.89 23.92
CA SER A 72 -15.37 11.46 23.83
C SER A 72 -14.29 10.45 24.20
N ILE A 73 -14.50 9.67 25.27
CA ILE A 73 -13.62 8.56 25.65
C ILE A 73 -13.54 7.53 24.53
N GLY A 74 -14.69 7.14 23.96
CA GLY A 74 -14.76 6.15 22.89
C GLY A 74 -14.07 6.60 21.60
N PHE A 75 -14.18 7.88 21.25
CA PHE A 75 -13.45 8.47 20.13
C PHE A 75 -11.93 8.32 20.32
N THR A 76 -11.40 8.69 21.49
CA THR A 76 -9.97 8.55 21.79
C THR A 76 -9.51 7.10 21.77
N ILE A 77 -10.32 6.18 22.30
CA ILE A 77 -10.01 4.74 22.27
C ILE A 77 -9.96 4.23 20.82
N ILE A 78 -10.95 4.58 19.98
CA ILE A 78 -11.03 4.10 18.59
C ILE A 78 -9.86 4.63 17.75
N ASP A 79 -9.44 5.88 17.99
CA ASP A 79 -8.27 6.46 17.32
C ASP A 79 -6.96 5.73 17.69
N ALA A 80 -6.88 5.21 18.92
CA ALA A 80 -5.74 4.41 19.40
C ALA A 80 -5.76 2.94 18.92
N ILE A 81 -6.73 2.52 18.10
CA ILE A 81 -6.83 1.15 17.56
C ILE A 81 -6.18 1.08 16.17
N ASP A 82 -5.33 0.07 15.98
CA ASP A 82 -4.68 -0.22 14.69
C ASP A 82 -5.62 -0.93 13.70
N ALA A 83 -5.17 -1.10 12.45
CA ALA A 83 -5.96 -1.81 11.43
C ALA A 83 -6.23 -3.30 11.74
N ASN A 84 -5.47 -3.93 12.65
CA ASN A 84 -5.72 -5.31 13.09
C ASN A 84 -6.78 -5.39 14.20
N GLY A 85 -7.14 -4.26 14.80
CA GLY A 85 -8.05 -4.16 15.93
C GLY A 85 -7.35 -4.19 17.29
N MET A 86 -6.03 -4.01 17.35
CA MET A 86 -5.26 -3.94 18.59
C MET A 86 -5.21 -2.51 19.12
N LEU A 87 -5.39 -2.33 20.43
CA LEU A 87 -5.15 -1.07 21.10
C LEU A 87 -3.64 -0.86 21.27
N THR A 88 -3.09 0.17 20.62
CA THR A 88 -1.63 0.41 20.62
C THR A 88 -1.15 1.28 21.78
N VAL A 89 -2.06 1.99 22.44
CA VAL A 89 -1.76 2.92 23.53
C VAL A 89 -2.24 2.33 24.85
N ASP A 90 -1.41 2.46 25.89
CA ASP A 90 -1.78 2.04 27.24
C ASP A 90 -2.94 2.86 27.79
N ILE A 91 -3.84 2.21 28.54
CA ILE A 91 -5.06 2.84 29.09
C ILE A 91 -4.70 3.99 30.04
N ASP A 92 -3.63 3.85 30.81
CA ASP A 92 -3.16 4.90 31.72
C ASP A 92 -2.70 6.15 30.95
N LEU A 93 -2.12 5.97 29.75
CA LEU A 93 -1.73 7.09 28.88
C LEU A 93 -2.94 7.74 28.21
N ILE A 94 -3.93 6.95 27.80
CA ILE A 94 -5.21 7.45 27.29
C ILE A 94 -5.90 8.28 28.36
N HIS A 95 -5.93 7.80 29.61
CA HIS A 95 -6.49 8.51 30.76
C HIS A 95 -5.76 9.83 31.04
N ALA A 96 -4.42 9.81 31.07
CA ALA A 96 -3.60 10.99 31.28
C ALA A 96 -3.71 12.04 30.16
N GLY A 97 -4.19 11.65 28.97
CA GLY A 97 -4.42 12.55 27.85
C GLY A 97 -5.67 13.42 27.98
N PHE A 98 -6.59 13.09 28.89
CA PHE A 98 -7.78 13.92 29.12
C PHE A 98 -7.44 15.12 30.00
N GLU A 99 -8.01 16.28 29.66
CA GLU A 99 -7.89 17.48 30.47
C GLU A 99 -8.51 17.27 31.85
N THR A 100 -7.90 17.83 32.89
CA THR A 100 -8.36 17.65 34.28
C THR A 100 -9.78 18.18 34.51
N GLU A 101 -10.26 19.10 33.67
CA GLU A 101 -11.62 19.65 33.70
C GLU A 101 -12.69 18.62 33.28
N PHE A 102 -12.32 17.56 32.57
CA PHE A 102 -13.25 16.52 32.13
C PHE A 102 -13.61 15.51 33.23
N GLU A 103 -12.91 15.55 34.39
CA GLU A 103 -13.12 14.66 35.55
C GLU A 103 -13.30 13.18 35.16
N VAL A 104 -12.52 12.69 34.19
CA VAL A 104 -12.60 11.29 33.74
C VAL A 104 -11.86 10.40 34.73
N GLU A 105 -12.52 9.36 35.21
CA GLU A 105 -11.91 8.32 36.03
C GLU A 105 -11.40 7.15 35.17
N LEU A 106 -10.37 6.45 35.63
CA LEU A 106 -9.82 5.29 34.92
C LEU A 106 -10.90 4.19 34.70
N ASP A 107 -11.78 4.01 35.67
CA ASP A 107 -12.85 3.02 35.63
C ASP A 107 -13.89 3.33 34.52
N GLU A 108 -14.12 4.61 34.22
CA GLU A 108 -14.98 5.03 33.11
C GLU A 108 -14.33 4.67 31.77
N VAL A 109 -13.03 4.89 31.62
CA VAL A 109 -12.27 4.51 30.41
C VAL A 109 -12.34 3.01 30.17
N LEU A 110 -12.17 2.21 31.23
CA LEU A 110 -12.31 0.75 31.16
C LEU A 110 -13.72 0.31 30.79
N ALA A 111 -14.76 0.96 31.33
CA ALA A 111 -16.14 0.64 31.00
C ALA A 111 -16.46 0.90 29.53
N VAL A 112 -15.99 2.02 28.97
CA VAL A 112 -16.14 2.35 27.56
C VAL A 112 -15.34 1.40 26.68
N LEU A 113 -14.10 1.06 27.06
CA LEU A 113 -13.29 0.07 26.36
C LEU A 113 -14.01 -1.29 26.28
N HIS A 114 -14.52 -1.80 27.41
CA HIS A 114 -15.27 -3.05 27.43
C HIS A 114 -16.53 -2.99 26.54
N ARG A 115 -17.13 -1.80 26.37
CA ARG A 115 -18.26 -1.64 25.45
C ARG A 115 -17.80 -1.71 24.00
N ILE A 116 -16.72 -1.02 23.63
CA ILE A 116 -16.15 -1.03 22.28
C ILE A 116 -15.68 -2.45 21.91
N GLN A 117 -15.16 -3.22 22.86
CA GLN A 117 -14.76 -4.62 22.64
C GLN A 117 -15.92 -5.55 22.23
N GLN A 118 -17.17 -5.12 22.40
CA GLN A 118 -18.38 -5.84 21.96
C GLN A 118 -18.92 -5.35 20.61
N PHE A 119 -18.29 -4.36 19.98
CA PHE A 119 -18.65 -3.93 18.63
C PHE A 119 -18.28 -4.99 17.59
N ASP A 120 -18.81 -4.85 16.38
CA ASP A 120 -18.43 -5.65 15.22
C ASP A 120 -17.20 -5.00 14.56
N PRO A 121 -16.03 -5.66 14.50
CA PRO A 121 -15.78 -7.07 14.71
C PRO A 121 -15.46 -7.39 16.17
N ILE A 122 -16.00 -8.49 16.65
CA ILE A 122 -15.95 -8.82 18.07
C ILE A 122 -14.53 -9.09 18.58
N GLY A 123 -14.20 -8.54 19.74
CA GLY A 123 -12.85 -8.61 20.30
C GLY A 123 -11.88 -7.55 19.77
N VAL A 124 -12.37 -6.53 19.04
CA VAL A 124 -11.60 -5.32 18.70
C VAL A 124 -11.24 -4.50 19.94
N GLY A 125 -10.17 -3.71 19.92
CA GLY A 125 -9.70 -2.94 21.07
C GLY A 125 -9.04 -3.81 22.15
N TYR A 126 -8.41 -4.91 21.74
CA TYR A 126 -7.66 -5.78 22.65
C TYR A 126 -6.24 -5.23 22.89
N ARG A 127 -5.69 -5.42 24.10
CA ARG A 127 -4.30 -5.05 24.42
C ARG A 127 -3.33 -6.20 24.20
N ASN A 128 -3.81 -7.42 24.25
CA ASN A 128 -3.03 -8.62 23.99
C ASN A 128 -3.89 -9.71 23.33
N LEU A 129 -3.23 -10.68 22.68
CA LEU A 129 -3.91 -11.76 21.96
C LEU A 129 -4.82 -12.59 22.87
N SER A 130 -4.42 -12.83 24.13
CA SER A 130 -5.25 -13.55 25.09
C SER A 130 -6.57 -12.82 25.36
N GLU A 131 -6.53 -11.50 25.54
CA GLU A 131 -7.70 -10.65 25.74
C GLU A 131 -8.65 -10.73 24.54
N CYS A 132 -8.12 -10.58 23.31
CA CYS A 132 -8.88 -10.73 22.07
C CYS A 132 -9.69 -12.03 22.06
N LEU A 133 -8.99 -13.16 22.21
CA LEU A 133 -9.61 -14.48 22.14
C LEU A 133 -10.57 -14.73 23.31
N LEU A 134 -10.29 -14.20 24.51
CA LEU A 134 -11.19 -14.31 25.66
C LEU A 134 -12.49 -13.55 25.45
N ILE A 135 -12.44 -12.36 24.84
CA ILE A 135 -13.64 -11.58 24.51
C ILE A 135 -14.51 -12.38 23.53
N GLN A 136 -13.91 -12.95 22.49
CA GLN A 136 -14.62 -13.78 21.51
C GLN A 136 -15.21 -15.05 22.17
N LEU A 137 -14.45 -15.71 23.05
CA LEU A 137 -14.93 -16.89 23.80
C LEU A 137 -16.07 -16.57 24.77
N ASN A 138 -16.20 -15.33 25.24
CA ASN A 138 -17.29 -14.93 26.13
C ASN A 138 -18.65 -14.83 25.43
N GLN A 139 -18.67 -14.81 24.10
CA GLN A 139 -19.89 -14.72 23.30
C GLN A 139 -20.52 -16.08 23.01
N PHE A 140 -19.78 -17.16 23.22
CA PHE A 140 -20.31 -18.50 23.10
C PHE A 140 -21.13 -18.85 24.35
N GLU A 141 -22.45 -18.86 24.21
CA GLU A 141 -23.39 -19.22 25.30
C GLU A 141 -23.98 -20.63 25.15
N ASN A 142 -23.46 -21.47 24.24
CA ASN A 142 -24.03 -22.80 23.98
C ASN A 142 -23.86 -23.73 25.21
N PRO A 143 -24.95 -24.20 25.85
CA PRO A 143 -24.87 -25.03 27.06
C PRO A 143 -24.14 -26.36 26.84
N LYS A 144 -24.17 -26.90 25.61
CA LYS A 144 -23.52 -28.18 25.27
C LYS A 144 -21.99 -28.08 25.23
N GLU A 145 -21.46 -26.89 24.98
CA GLU A 145 -20.03 -26.63 24.79
C GLU A 145 -19.42 -25.90 26.00
N LEU A 146 -20.19 -25.62 27.05
CA LEU A 146 -19.76 -24.86 28.22
C LEU A 146 -18.45 -25.39 28.83
N LYS A 147 -18.29 -26.73 28.87
CA LYS A 147 -17.06 -27.37 29.37
C LYS A 147 -15.87 -27.08 28.45
N LEU A 148 -16.05 -27.19 27.13
CA LEU A 148 -15.01 -26.91 26.13
C LEU A 148 -14.62 -25.44 26.13
N ILE A 149 -15.60 -24.53 26.20
CA ILE A 149 -15.37 -23.09 26.27
C ILE A 149 -14.62 -22.72 27.55
N SER A 150 -14.97 -23.34 28.69
CA SER A 150 -14.26 -23.12 29.95
C SER A 150 -12.79 -23.58 29.87
N ASN A 151 -12.54 -24.72 29.23
CA ASN A 151 -11.19 -25.21 28.97
C ASN A 151 -10.43 -24.28 28.02
N ALA A 152 -11.08 -23.78 26.96
CA ALA A 152 -10.49 -22.84 26.02
C ALA A 152 -10.10 -21.54 26.72
N LYS A 153 -10.97 -20.98 27.56
CA LYS A 153 -10.70 -19.78 28.38
C LYS A 153 -9.50 -20.00 29.30
N LEU A 154 -9.38 -21.18 29.93
CA LEU A 154 -8.23 -21.51 30.77
C LEU A 154 -6.93 -21.55 29.96
N ILE A 155 -6.94 -22.23 28.80
CA ILE A 155 -5.75 -22.34 27.94
C ILE A 155 -5.32 -20.98 27.42
N VAL A 156 -6.24 -20.17 26.92
CA VAL A 156 -5.95 -18.83 26.38
C VAL A 156 -5.44 -17.87 27.45
N LYS A 157 -5.99 -17.95 28.67
CA LYS A 157 -5.60 -17.06 29.77
C LYS A 157 -4.21 -17.39 30.34
N GLU A 158 -3.93 -18.67 30.60
CA GLU A 158 -2.75 -19.08 31.38
C GLU A 158 -1.66 -19.74 30.53
N TYR A 159 -2.02 -20.33 29.38
CA TYR A 159 -1.15 -21.25 28.64
C TYR A 159 -1.05 -20.95 27.13
N ILE A 160 -1.36 -19.72 26.71
CA ILE A 160 -1.32 -19.33 25.29
C ILE A 160 0.07 -19.54 24.66
N SER A 161 1.15 -19.31 25.41
CA SER A 161 2.52 -19.52 24.92
C SER A 161 2.81 -21.00 24.65
N LEU A 162 2.24 -21.91 25.45
CA LEU A 162 2.38 -23.35 25.23
C LEU A 162 1.60 -23.80 23.98
N LEU A 163 0.44 -23.18 23.74
CA LEU A 163 -0.36 -23.41 22.53
C LEU A 163 0.40 -22.94 21.28
N GLY A 164 1.00 -21.74 21.31
CA GLY A 164 1.81 -21.21 20.22
C GLY A 164 3.03 -22.08 19.88
N ASN A 165 3.65 -22.69 20.89
CA ASN A 165 4.77 -23.62 20.73
C ASN A 165 4.34 -25.06 20.38
N ARG A 166 3.03 -25.34 20.28
CA ARG A 166 2.46 -26.67 20.03
C ARG A 166 2.89 -27.74 21.05
N ASP A 167 3.18 -27.34 22.31
CA ASP A 167 3.54 -28.28 23.39
C ASP A 167 2.28 -28.86 24.05
N TYR A 168 1.61 -29.75 23.30
CA TYR A 168 0.38 -30.40 23.75
C TYR A 168 0.60 -31.30 24.98
N ALA A 169 1.79 -31.87 25.15
CA ALA A 169 2.11 -32.71 26.30
C ALA A 169 2.15 -31.92 27.61
N GLN A 170 2.71 -30.71 27.60
CA GLN A 170 2.63 -29.83 28.77
C GLN A 170 1.22 -29.28 28.99
N LEU A 171 0.50 -28.92 27.92
CA LEU A 171 -0.89 -28.44 28.02
C LEU A 171 -1.81 -29.48 28.67
N MET A 172 -1.76 -30.75 28.25
CA MET A 172 -2.57 -31.81 28.86
C MET A 172 -2.30 -31.94 30.36
N ARG A 173 -1.03 -31.89 30.78
CA ARG A 173 -0.64 -32.00 32.19
C ARG A 173 -1.09 -30.80 33.02
N LYS A 174 -0.90 -29.57 32.52
CA LYS A 174 -1.24 -28.35 33.26
C LYS A 174 -2.74 -28.08 33.29
N ALA A 175 -3.41 -28.20 32.14
CA ALA A 175 -4.86 -28.01 32.04
C ALA A 175 -5.67 -29.22 32.56
N LYS A 176 -5.01 -30.35 32.87
CA LYS A 176 -5.64 -31.60 33.34
C LYS A 176 -6.71 -32.12 32.38
N LEU A 177 -6.42 -32.04 31.09
CA LEU A 177 -7.33 -32.48 30.01
C LEU A 177 -6.88 -33.79 29.39
N LYS A 178 -7.85 -34.60 28.98
CA LYS A 178 -7.58 -35.78 28.13
C LYS A 178 -7.28 -35.33 26.70
N GLU A 179 -6.60 -36.18 25.94
CA GLU A 179 -6.21 -35.87 24.56
C GLU A 179 -7.41 -35.50 23.65
N ALA A 180 -8.52 -36.24 23.76
CA ALA A 180 -9.73 -35.96 22.98
C ALA A 180 -10.34 -34.59 23.33
N GLU A 181 -10.44 -34.27 24.62
CA GLU A 181 -10.97 -32.98 25.10
C GLU A 181 -10.05 -31.83 24.70
N LEU A 182 -8.72 -32.03 24.75
CA LEU A 182 -7.76 -31.03 24.32
C LEU A 182 -7.90 -30.76 22.81
N ARG A 183 -8.06 -31.79 21.99
CA ARG A 183 -8.24 -31.64 20.53
C ARG A 183 -9.48 -30.82 20.21
N GLU A 184 -10.62 -31.15 20.82
CA GLU A 184 -11.87 -30.39 20.65
C GLU A 184 -11.71 -28.94 21.13
N THR A 185 -11.03 -28.73 22.26
CA THR A 185 -10.78 -27.39 22.80
C THR A 185 -9.90 -26.56 21.85
N ILE A 186 -8.86 -27.16 21.26
CA ILE A 186 -7.99 -26.49 20.28
C ILE A 186 -8.78 -26.12 19.03
N GLN A 187 -9.66 -26.99 18.53
CA GLN A 187 -10.50 -26.67 17.37
C GLN A 187 -11.38 -25.45 17.62
N VAL A 188 -11.92 -25.28 18.83
CA VAL A 188 -12.67 -24.07 19.20
C VAL A 188 -11.76 -22.85 19.14
N ILE A 189 -10.55 -22.91 19.72
CA ILE A 189 -9.61 -21.78 19.70
C ILE A 189 -9.18 -21.43 18.27
N GLU A 190 -8.94 -22.43 17.42
CA GLU A 190 -8.55 -22.24 16.01
C GLU A 190 -9.67 -21.67 15.15
N SER A 191 -10.93 -21.79 15.57
CA SER A 191 -12.08 -21.18 14.88
C SER A 191 -12.23 -19.67 15.13
N LEU A 192 -11.52 -19.13 16.13
CA LEU A 192 -11.55 -17.72 16.51
C LEU A 192 -10.66 -16.89 15.59
N ASP A 193 -10.89 -15.57 15.58
CA ASP A 193 -10.12 -14.64 14.78
C ASP A 193 -9.07 -13.89 15.63
N PRO A 194 -7.77 -14.14 15.46
CA PRO A 194 -6.74 -13.44 16.22
C PRO A 194 -6.58 -11.95 15.82
N ARG A 195 -7.14 -11.51 14.69
CA ARG A 195 -7.02 -10.12 14.16
C ARG A 195 -8.36 -9.66 13.55
N PRO A 196 -9.38 -9.41 14.40
CA PRO A 196 -10.72 -9.11 13.94
C PRO A 196 -10.80 -7.89 13.01
N GLY A 197 -9.96 -6.88 13.20
CA GLY A 197 -9.95 -5.66 12.38
C GLY A 197 -9.53 -5.86 10.92
N ALA A 198 -8.69 -6.86 10.64
CA ALA A 198 -8.13 -7.10 9.31
C ALA A 198 -9.18 -7.52 8.27
N LYS A 199 -10.36 -7.99 8.70
CA LYS A 199 -11.48 -8.33 7.81
C LYS A 199 -12.19 -7.11 7.24
N ILE A 200 -12.18 -6.00 7.98
CA ILE A 200 -12.90 -4.76 7.62
C ILE A 200 -11.99 -3.84 6.81
N SER A 201 -10.74 -3.71 7.23
CA SER A 201 -9.71 -2.98 6.51
C SER A 201 -8.72 -3.97 5.89
N PRO A 202 -9.04 -4.57 4.72
CA PRO A 202 -8.07 -5.38 4.03
C PRO A 202 -6.87 -4.50 3.69
N PRO A 203 -5.63 -4.98 3.91
CA PRO A 203 -4.45 -4.19 3.59
C PRO A 203 -4.51 -3.82 2.11
N SER A 204 -4.47 -2.52 1.81
CA SER A 204 -4.40 -2.05 0.44
C SER A 204 -3.08 -2.56 -0.15
N THR A 205 -3.16 -3.58 -1.00
CA THR A 205 -2.00 -4.05 -1.76
C THR A 205 -1.61 -2.96 -2.74
N THR A 206 -0.63 -2.16 -2.34
CA THR A 206 -0.05 -1.15 -3.22
C THR A 206 0.91 -1.87 -4.15
N TYR A 207 0.52 -1.99 -5.42
CA TYR A 207 1.41 -2.50 -6.44
C TYR A 207 2.41 -1.41 -6.82
N ILE A 208 3.69 -1.75 -6.79
CA ILE A 208 4.73 -0.89 -7.33
C ILE A 208 4.64 -0.99 -8.86
N VAL A 209 4.27 0.09 -9.51
CA VAL A 209 4.29 0.18 -10.98
C VAL A 209 5.76 0.28 -11.42
N PRO A 210 6.29 -0.69 -12.20
CA PRO A 210 7.69 -0.68 -12.59
C PRO A 210 7.95 0.29 -13.75
N ASP A 211 9.15 0.85 -13.82
CA ASP A 211 9.58 1.67 -14.95
C ASP A 211 9.96 0.82 -16.20
N VAL A 212 10.37 -0.43 -15.98
CA VAL A 212 10.85 -1.35 -17.01
C VAL A 212 10.24 -2.73 -16.81
N ILE A 213 9.76 -3.32 -17.90
CA ILE A 213 9.18 -4.65 -17.94
C ILE A 213 10.16 -5.60 -18.67
N VAL A 214 10.46 -6.73 -18.04
CA VAL A 214 11.37 -7.75 -18.60
C VAL A 214 10.58 -9.03 -18.84
N THR A 215 10.50 -9.47 -20.10
CA THR A 215 9.79 -10.69 -20.49
C THR A 215 10.73 -11.72 -21.11
N LYS A 216 10.50 -13.00 -20.81
CA LYS A 216 11.24 -14.10 -21.43
C LYS A 216 10.63 -14.40 -22.80
N GLN A 217 11.45 -14.40 -23.84
CA GLN A 217 10.98 -14.74 -25.18
C GLN A 217 10.78 -16.24 -25.35
N VAL A 218 10.01 -16.63 -26.38
CA VAL A 218 9.73 -18.03 -26.75
C VAL A 218 11.01 -18.78 -27.10
N GLU A 219 12.03 -18.08 -27.61
CA GLU A 219 13.35 -18.64 -27.86
C GLU A 219 14.16 -18.81 -26.57
N PRO A 220 14.83 -19.96 -26.37
CA PRO A 220 15.57 -20.24 -25.15
C PRO A 220 16.74 -19.26 -24.97
N GLY A 221 16.75 -18.57 -23.83
CA GLY A 221 17.87 -17.70 -23.40
C GLY A 221 17.77 -16.24 -23.83
N LYS A 222 16.70 -15.83 -24.52
CA LYS A 222 16.47 -14.41 -24.88
C LYS A 222 15.49 -13.73 -23.93
N TRP A 223 15.91 -12.59 -23.39
CA TRP A 223 15.10 -11.71 -22.56
C TRP A 223 14.82 -10.43 -23.35
N LYS A 224 13.57 -9.97 -23.32
CA LYS A 224 13.12 -8.72 -23.92
C LYS A 224 12.92 -7.70 -22.81
N VAL A 225 13.57 -6.55 -22.94
CA VAL A 225 13.46 -5.42 -22.00
C VAL A 225 12.68 -4.32 -22.70
N GLU A 226 11.60 -3.86 -22.08
CA GLU A 226 10.73 -2.81 -22.61
C GLU A 226 10.42 -1.78 -21.51
N LEU A 227 10.27 -0.51 -21.89
CA LEU A 227 9.82 0.52 -20.96
C LEU A 227 8.33 0.32 -20.68
N ASN A 228 7.91 0.63 -19.46
CA ASN A 228 6.48 0.61 -19.15
C ASN A 228 5.79 1.80 -19.83
N PRO A 229 4.83 1.58 -20.75
CA PRO A 229 4.12 2.68 -21.41
C PRO A 229 3.24 3.46 -20.44
N ASP A 230 2.84 2.87 -19.31
CA ASP A 230 1.95 3.50 -18.33
C ASP A 230 2.69 4.54 -17.48
N THR A 231 4.01 4.42 -17.34
CA THR A 231 4.85 5.43 -16.66
C THR A 231 5.41 6.48 -17.63
N ALA A 232 5.30 6.25 -18.94
CA ALA A 232 5.85 7.14 -19.95
C ALA A 232 4.88 8.30 -20.27
N PRO A 233 5.26 9.57 -19.98
CA PRO A 233 4.38 10.70 -20.26
C PRO A 233 4.25 10.95 -21.77
N LYS A 234 3.02 11.12 -22.25
CA LYS A 234 2.72 11.44 -23.66
C LYS A 234 2.74 12.95 -23.87
N ILE A 235 3.91 13.49 -24.25
CA ILE A 235 4.12 14.94 -24.41
C ILE A 235 4.26 15.28 -25.91
N ARG A 236 3.59 16.34 -26.36
CA ARG A 236 3.69 16.87 -27.72
C ARG A 236 3.71 18.41 -27.69
N ILE A 237 4.39 19.02 -28.65
CA ILE A 237 4.33 20.47 -28.87
C ILE A 237 3.02 20.79 -29.60
N ASN A 238 2.30 21.80 -29.12
CA ASN A 238 1.15 22.32 -29.84
C ASN A 238 1.60 23.17 -31.03
N ASN A 239 1.25 22.74 -32.23
CA ASN A 239 1.66 23.38 -33.48
C ASN A 239 1.06 24.77 -33.68
N ASP A 240 -0.13 25.03 -33.15
CA ASP A 240 -0.80 26.34 -33.28
C ASP A 240 0.00 27.41 -32.53
N TYR A 241 0.43 27.10 -31.30
CA TYR A 241 1.30 27.99 -30.52
C TYR A 241 2.69 28.13 -31.13
N ALA A 242 3.24 27.05 -31.69
CA ALA A 242 4.52 27.12 -32.40
C ALA A 242 4.45 28.03 -33.63
N SER A 243 3.29 28.11 -34.30
CA SER A 243 3.08 28.95 -35.48
C SER A 243 2.96 30.45 -35.17
N LEU A 244 2.71 30.82 -33.90
CA LEU A 244 2.68 32.22 -33.46
C LEU A 244 4.08 32.86 -33.44
N VAL A 245 5.15 32.04 -33.41
CA VAL A 245 6.53 32.51 -33.51
C VAL A 245 6.79 33.00 -34.93
N LYS A 246 6.81 34.32 -35.11
CA LYS A 246 7.01 34.94 -36.43
C LYS A 246 8.50 35.05 -36.74
N ARG A 247 8.89 34.64 -37.95
CA ARG A 247 10.25 34.79 -38.45
C ARG A 247 10.54 36.29 -38.68
N ALA A 248 11.63 36.79 -38.10
CA ALA A 248 12.10 38.18 -38.20
C ALA A 248 11.31 39.27 -37.44
N ASP A 249 10.58 38.93 -36.37
CA ASP A 249 9.98 39.89 -35.44
C ASP A 249 10.84 40.00 -34.15
N PRO A 250 11.50 41.15 -33.88
CA PRO A 250 12.35 41.31 -32.70
C PRO A 250 11.59 41.73 -31.43
N SER A 251 10.25 41.71 -31.43
CA SER A 251 9.45 42.04 -30.24
C SER A 251 9.82 41.15 -29.04
N GLU A 252 9.77 41.71 -27.84
CA GLU A 252 10.02 40.97 -26.60
C GLU A 252 9.05 39.78 -26.44
N GLU A 253 7.81 39.94 -26.89
CA GLU A 253 6.79 38.87 -26.92
C GLU A 253 7.20 37.71 -27.84
N ASN A 254 7.73 37.98 -29.03
CA ASN A 254 8.17 36.94 -29.96
C ASN A 254 9.44 36.23 -29.46
N ASN A 255 10.38 36.96 -28.84
CA ASN A 255 11.57 36.37 -28.22
C ASN A 255 11.19 35.44 -27.07
N TYR A 256 10.26 35.86 -26.21
CA TYR A 256 9.73 35.03 -25.11
C TYR A 256 9.10 33.73 -25.62
N LEU A 257 8.26 33.79 -26.66
CA LEU A 257 7.66 32.60 -27.27
C LEU A 257 8.71 31.67 -27.90
N ARG A 258 9.76 32.24 -28.53
CA ARG A 258 10.86 31.48 -29.12
C ARG A 258 11.67 30.73 -28.08
N ASP A 259 12.00 31.39 -26.97
CA ASP A 259 12.78 30.81 -25.88
C ASP A 259 12.01 29.68 -25.19
N ASN A 260 10.72 29.89 -24.88
CA ASN A 260 9.85 28.84 -24.33
C ASN A 260 9.70 27.63 -25.28
N LEU A 261 9.58 27.88 -26.58
CA LEU A 261 9.51 26.82 -27.58
C LEU A 261 10.83 26.04 -27.66
N GLN A 262 11.96 26.72 -27.53
CA GLN A 262 13.27 26.09 -27.45
C GLN A 262 13.38 25.22 -26.18
N GLU A 263 13.02 25.76 -25.01
CA GLU A 263 13.02 25.00 -23.75
C GLU A 263 12.12 23.76 -23.82
N ALA A 264 10.92 23.88 -24.38
CA ALA A 264 10.01 22.75 -24.57
C ALA A 264 10.63 21.65 -25.46
N ARG A 265 11.33 22.03 -26.53
CA ARG A 265 12.06 21.08 -27.39
C ARG A 265 13.20 20.41 -26.65
N TRP A 266 13.98 21.18 -25.90
CA TRP A 266 15.05 20.65 -25.06
C TRP A 266 14.53 19.67 -24.01
N PHE A 267 13.39 19.98 -23.39
CA PHE A 267 12.73 19.10 -22.43
C PHE A 267 12.34 17.76 -23.05
N ILE A 268 11.66 17.77 -24.21
CA ILE A 268 11.27 16.53 -24.92
C ILE A 268 12.50 15.70 -25.28
N LYS A 269 13.57 16.33 -25.79
CA LYS A 269 14.83 15.65 -26.13
C LYS A 269 15.49 15.04 -24.90
N SER A 270 15.50 15.76 -23.77
CA SER A 270 16.06 15.27 -22.51
C SER A 270 15.30 14.04 -21.98
N LEU A 271 13.97 14.02 -22.15
CA LEU A 271 13.11 12.91 -21.74
C LEU A 271 13.35 11.66 -22.60
N GLN A 272 13.51 11.85 -23.92
CA GLN A 272 13.90 10.76 -24.82
C GLN A 272 15.28 10.19 -24.45
N SER A 273 16.26 11.05 -24.18
CA SER A 273 17.60 10.62 -23.76
C SER A 273 17.60 9.85 -22.43
N ARG A 274 16.75 10.26 -21.47
CA ARG A 274 16.50 9.50 -20.23
C ARG A 274 15.96 8.11 -20.53
N ASN A 275 14.94 8.00 -21.38
CA ASN A 275 14.31 6.73 -21.75
C ASN A 275 15.30 5.78 -22.44
N GLU A 276 16.11 6.29 -23.38
CA GLU A 276 17.17 5.52 -24.02
C GLU A 276 18.22 5.03 -23.03
N THR A 277 18.68 5.92 -22.13
CA THR A 277 19.67 5.56 -21.10
C THR A 277 19.11 4.48 -20.18
N LEU A 278 17.86 4.63 -19.72
CA LEU A 278 17.18 3.67 -18.88
C LEU A 278 17.09 2.29 -19.56
N MET A 279 16.70 2.26 -20.84
CA MET A 279 16.66 1.03 -21.63
C MET A 279 18.02 0.35 -21.73
N LYS A 280 19.08 1.12 -22.04
CA LYS A 280 20.45 0.61 -22.17
C LYS A 280 20.95 0.01 -20.85
N VAL A 281 20.75 0.74 -19.75
CA VAL A 281 21.16 0.31 -18.41
C VAL A 281 20.38 -0.93 -17.98
N ALA A 282 19.06 -0.95 -18.12
CA ALA A 282 18.23 -2.09 -17.79
C ALA A 282 18.62 -3.34 -18.61
N THR A 283 18.89 -3.18 -19.90
CA THR A 283 19.39 -4.26 -20.76
C THR A 283 20.70 -4.84 -20.22
N ARG A 284 21.66 -3.99 -19.84
CA ARG A 284 22.93 -4.46 -19.26
C ARG A 284 22.76 -5.17 -17.92
N ILE A 285 21.86 -4.68 -17.06
CA ILE A 285 21.55 -5.33 -15.78
C ILE A 285 20.98 -6.74 -16.03
N VAL A 286 20.00 -6.86 -16.92
CA VAL A 286 19.40 -8.15 -17.28
C VAL A 286 20.44 -9.10 -17.87
N GLU A 287 21.33 -8.61 -18.73
CA GLU A 287 22.43 -9.40 -19.29
C GLU A 287 23.37 -9.96 -18.22
N HIS A 288 23.76 -9.13 -17.25
CA HIS A 288 24.64 -9.53 -16.16
C HIS A 288 23.95 -10.50 -15.18
N GLN A 289 22.65 -10.32 -14.95
CA GLN A 289 21.87 -11.10 -13.99
C GLN A 289 21.13 -12.31 -14.62
N LYS A 290 21.48 -12.71 -15.86
CA LYS A 290 20.87 -13.88 -16.53
C LYS A 290 20.88 -15.15 -15.66
N GLY A 291 21.93 -15.38 -14.87
CA GLY A 291 22.03 -16.52 -13.96
C GLY A 291 20.92 -16.55 -12.93
N PHE A 292 20.70 -15.42 -12.23
CA PHE A 292 19.60 -15.27 -11.27
C PHE A 292 18.24 -15.41 -11.94
N LEU A 293 18.01 -14.71 -13.05
CA LEU A 293 16.73 -14.72 -13.76
C LEU A 293 16.36 -16.10 -14.33
N ASN A 294 17.35 -16.94 -14.63
CA ASN A 294 17.13 -18.32 -15.06
C ASN A 294 16.85 -19.28 -13.89
N MET A 295 17.36 -18.98 -12.68
CA MET A 295 17.14 -19.80 -11.48
C MET A 295 15.75 -19.62 -10.85
N VAL A 296 15.09 -18.48 -11.06
CA VAL A 296 13.75 -18.17 -10.50
C VAL A 296 12.64 -19.08 -11.09
N LYS A 297 12.98 -20.07 -11.93
CA LYS A 297 12.09 -21.16 -12.38
C LYS A 297 12.60 -22.55 -12.00
N SER A 298 12.93 -22.76 -10.73
CA SER A 298 12.68 -24.08 -10.12
C SER A 298 11.55 -23.93 -9.10
N PRO A 299 10.29 -24.28 -9.47
CA PRO A 299 9.31 -24.70 -8.47
C PRO A 299 9.79 -25.96 -7.72
#